data_AF-A0A2G5U427-F1
#
_entry.id   AF-A0A2G5U427-F1
#
_cell.length_a   1.000
_cell.length_b   1.000
_cell.length_c   1.000
_cell.angle_alpha   90.00
_cell.angle_beta   90.00
_cell.angle_gamma   90.00
#
_symmetry.space_group_name_H-M   'P 1'
#
loop_
_entity.id
_entity.type
_entity.pdbx_description
1 polymer ?
#
loop_
_entity_poly.entity_id
_entity_poly.type
_entity_poly.pdbx_seq_one_letter_code
_entity_poly.pdbx_strand_id
1 'polypeptide(L)'
;MLEHNDRGGDFRNNESITSTQCTSYESSDESDDSVIDEEVIPLKIQAIRKIEFALADIQEQIEREDKTLILRTSHDTSKFTLRYSPRMKKKLDRDLHCLHQIYDLLENDKTSTKRELFYEHKLIYEVQRNLDSSITSICELLNQSRAMLNVVSSDTF
;
A
#
# COMPACT_ATOMS: atom_id res chain seq x y z
N MET A 1 -7.12 60.85 -37.22
CA MET A 1 -6.13 60.98 -36.14
C MET A 1 -5.74 59.58 -35.72
N LEU A 2 -4.61 59.11 -36.25
CA LEU A 2 -3.35 58.81 -35.51
C LEU A 2 -3.34 57.33 -35.09
N GLU A 3 -2.76 56.44 -35.89
CA GLU A 3 -1.32 56.15 -36.10
C GLU A 3 -0.72 55.20 -35.04
N HIS A 4 -0.13 54.13 -35.57
CA HIS A 4 1.13 53.47 -35.19
C HIS A 4 1.43 53.17 -33.71
N ASN A 5 1.75 51.90 -33.41
CA ASN A 5 3.15 51.57 -33.10
C ASN A 5 3.47 50.06 -33.10
N ASP A 6 4.40 49.78 -33.99
CA ASP A 6 5.44 48.75 -34.11
C ASP A 6 6.08 48.11 -32.86
N ARG A 7 6.72 46.96 -33.17
CA ARG A 7 7.87 46.23 -32.56
C ARG A 7 7.49 44.79 -32.22
N GLY A 8 8.04 43.74 -32.83
CA GLY A 8 9.33 43.57 -33.52
C GLY A 8 10.18 42.57 -32.72
N GLY A 9 10.67 41.51 -33.37
CA GLY A 9 11.58 40.54 -32.73
C GLY A 9 11.75 39.23 -33.48
N ASP A 10 12.56 39.26 -34.55
CA ASP A 10 13.07 38.11 -35.30
C ASP A 10 14.00 37.21 -34.47
N PHE A 11 13.93 35.88 -34.67
CA PHE A 11 15.10 35.02 -34.52
C PHE A 11 15.20 34.02 -35.68
N ARG A 12 16.39 34.06 -36.28
CA ARG A 12 16.85 33.47 -37.52
C ARG A 12 17.70 32.25 -37.19
N ASN A 13 17.43 31.08 -37.78
CA ASN A 13 18.36 29.96 -37.75
C ASN A 13 18.73 29.57 -39.18
N ASN A 14 20.02 29.78 -39.49
CA ASN A 14 20.71 29.40 -40.72
C ASN A 14 20.91 27.89 -40.79
N GLU A 15 20.78 27.34 -41.99
CA GLU A 15 21.31 26.04 -42.39
C GLU A 15 22.84 26.11 -42.58
N SER A 16 23.54 24.99 -42.34
CA SER A 16 24.81 24.71 -43.02
C SER A 16 25.07 23.20 -43.06
N ILE A 17 25.25 22.69 -44.27
CA ILE A 17 25.59 21.30 -44.63
C ILE A 17 27.08 21.27 -44.96
N THR A 18 27.85 20.26 -44.53
CA THR A 18 28.74 19.43 -45.38
C THR A 18 29.54 18.37 -44.61
N SER A 19 29.70 17.22 -45.28
CA SER A 19 30.31 15.93 -44.91
C SER A 19 31.82 15.93 -44.66
N THR A 20 32.33 14.94 -43.90
CA THR A 20 33.46 14.06 -44.31
C THR A 20 33.46 12.75 -43.49
N GLN A 21 33.75 11.62 -44.14
CA GLN A 21 33.90 10.26 -43.58
C GLN A 21 35.28 10.03 -42.93
N CYS A 22 35.40 9.07 -41.98
CA CYS A 22 36.31 7.90 -42.02
C CYS A 22 36.37 7.11 -40.69
N THR A 23 36.09 5.79 -40.79
CA THR A 23 36.70 4.59 -40.13
C THR A 23 37.48 4.77 -38.81
N SER A 24 37.37 3.96 -37.74
CA SER A 24 37.24 2.49 -37.64
C SER A 24 37.24 2.06 -36.14
N TYR A 25 36.79 0.82 -35.89
CA TYR A 25 36.85 -0.02 -34.67
C TYR A 25 36.10 0.47 -33.41
N GLU A 26 34.84 0.06 -33.30
CA GLU A 26 34.21 -0.16 -32.01
C GLU A 26 34.30 -1.66 -31.72
N SER A 27 34.99 -2.04 -30.64
CA SER A 27 34.88 -3.38 -30.09
C SER A 27 34.28 -3.22 -28.71
N SER A 28 33.02 -3.67 -28.63
CA SER A 28 32.13 -3.60 -27.49
C SER A 28 32.79 -4.03 -26.19
N ASP A 29 32.83 -3.13 -25.21
CA ASP A 29 32.77 -3.52 -23.81
C ASP A 29 31.34 -4.02 -23.57
N GLU A 30 31.14 -5.32 -23.69
CA GLU A 30 29.97 -6.03 -23.17
C GLU A 30 30.03 -5.89 -21.64
N SER A 31 29.58 -4.72 -21.13
CA SER A 31 29.22 -4.60 -19.73
C SER A 31 28.05 -5.53 -19.51
N ASP A 32 28.36 -6.70 -18.96
CA ASP A 32 27.45 -7.60 -18.28
C ASP A 32 26.85 -6.82 -17.09
N ASP A 33 25.89 -5.95 -17.43
CA ASP A 33 25.04 -5.25 -16.50
C ASP A 33 24.10 -6.34 -15.99
N SER A 34 24.59 -7.06 -14.98
CA SER A 34 23.80 -8.02 -14.24
C SER A 34 22.63 -7.25 -13.63
N VAL A 35 21.52 -7.22 -14.36
CA VAL A 35 20.22 -6.82 -13.84
C VAL A 35 19.97 -7.82 -12.72
N ILE A 36 20.28 -7.40 -11.50
CA ILE A 36 19.83 -8.06 -10.30
C ILE A 36 18.31 -7.97 -10.43
N ASP A 37 17.66 -9.08 -10.80
CA ASP A 37 16.22 -9.25 -10.68
C ASP A 37 15.91 -9.00 -9.21
N GLU A 38 15.60 -7.75 -8.88
CA GLU A 38 15.19 -7.32 -7.56
C GLU A 38 13.90 -8.10 -7.29
N GLU A 39 14.02 -9.17 -6.50
CA GLU A 39 12.95 -10.15 -6.30
C GLU A 39 11.73 -9.44 -5.70
N VAL A 40 10.79 -9.07 -6.58
CA VAL A 40 9.61 -8.29 -6.19
C VAL A 40 8.73 -9.19 -5.33
N ILE A 41 8.80 -9.00 -4.02
CA ILE A 41 8.00 -9.77 -3.06
C ILE A 41 6.52 -9.63 -3.42
N PRO A 42 5.77 -10.73 -3.63
CA PRO A 42 4.35 -10.68 -3.94
C PRO A 42 3.56 -9.85 -2.91
N LEU A 43 2.58 -9.06 -3.37
CA LEU A 43 1.79 -8.16 -2.50
C LEU A 43 1.09 -8.91 -1.35
N LYS A 44 0.62 -10.13 -1.62
CA LYS A 44 0.07 -11.04 -0.60
C LYS A 44 1.07 -11.28 0.53
N ILE A 45 2.31 -11.65 0.19
CA ILE A 45 3.38 -11.92 1.16
C ILE A 45 3.74 -10.66 1.92
N GLN A 46 3.80 -9.51 1.25
CA GLN A 46 4.01 -8.22 1.93
C GLN A 46 2.89 -7.92 2.94
N ALA A 47 1.63 -8.16 2.60
CA ALA A 47 0.50 -7.94 3.50
C ALA A 47 0.56 -8.87 4.72
N ILE A 48 0.82 -10.17 4.52
CA ILE A 48 0.99 -11.16 5.59
C ILE A 48 2.08 -10.70 6.57
N ARG A 49 3.28 -10.36 6.07
CA ARG A 49 4.38 -9.90 6.92
C ARG A 49 4.04 -8.64 7.73
N LYS A 50 3.30 -7.70 7.13
CA LYS A 50 2.83 -6.50 7.84
C LYS A 50 1.85 -6.84 8.95
N ILE A 51 0.96 -7.82 8.73
CA ILE A 51 0.00 -8.28 9.73
C ILE A 51 0.75 -8.96 10.89
N GLU A 52 1.67 -9.88 10.60
CA GLU A 52 2.48 -10.58 11.61
C GLU A 52 3.26 -9.59 12.48
N PHE A 53 3.90 -8.61 11.85
CA PHE A 53 4.57 -7.54 12.58
C PHE A 53 3.60 -6.78 13.48
N ALA A 54 2.44 -6.35 12.95
CA ALA A 54 1.48 -5.55 13.70
C ALA A 54 0.91 -6.32 14.91
N LEU A 55 0.69 -7.62 14.78
CA LEU A 55 0.23 -8.49 15.85
C LEU A 55 1.30 -8.74 16.92
N ALA A 56 2.55 -8.94 16.52
CA ALA A 56 3.65 -9.08 17.48
C ALA A 56 3.91 -7.77 18.25
N ASP A 57 3.95 -6.64 17.54
CA ASP A 57 4.21 -5.32 18.12
C ASP A 57 3.08 -4.87 19.08
N ILE A 58 1.80 -5.14 18.74
CA ILE A 58 0.70 -4.80 19.66
C ILE A 58 0.70 -5.68 20.91
N GLN A 59 1.07 -6.95 20.78
CA GLN A 59 1.20 -7.87 21.92
C GLN A 59 2.30 -7.39 22.88
N GLU A 60 3.45 -6.98 22.33
CA GLU A 60 4.54 -6.42 23.13
C GLU A 60 4.12 -5.14 23.88
N GLN A 61 3.37 -4.25 23.23
CA GLN A 61 2.85 -3.04 23.89
C GLN A 61 1.87 -3.36 25.03
N ILE A 62 1.05 -4.42 24.87
CA ILE A 62 0.14 -4.89 25.92
C ILE A 62 0.95 -5.43 27.12
N GLU A 63 1.98 -6.22 26.87
CA GLU A 63 2.85 -6.79 27.91
C GLU A 63 3.65 -5.72 28.67
N ARG A 64 3.99 -4.62 28.00
CA ARG A 64 4.60 -3.43 28.61
C ARG A 64 3.61 -2.55 29.38
N GLU A 65 2.32 -2.90 29.36
CA GLU A 65 1.23 -2.14 29.96
C GLU A 65 1.12 -0.69 29.43
N ASP A 66 1.37 -0.51 28.13
CA ASP A 66 1.33 0.80 27.51
C ASP A 66 -0.07 1.44 27.63
N LYS A 67 -0.12 2.69 28.09
CA LYS A 67 -1.39 3.43 28.29
C LYS A 67 -2.13 3.68 26.99
N THR A 68 -1.44 3.70 25.86
CA THR A 68 -2.02 3.92 24.53
C THR A 68 -1.37 2.94 23.59
N LEU A 69 -2.19 2.09 23.00
CA LEU A 69 -1.73 1.06 22.08
C LEU A 69 -1.74 1.62 20.66
N ILE A 70 -0.75 1.23 19.86
CA ILE A 70 -0.53 1.72 18.50
C ILE A 70 -0.40 0.51 17.59
N LEU A 71 -1.37 0.31 16.70
CA LEU A 71 -1.26 -0.69 15.65
C LEU A 71 -0.54 -0.06 14.45
N ARG A 72 0.60 -0.65 14.07
CA ARG A 72 1.53 -0.17 13.04
C ARG A 72 2.16 -1.36 12.31
N THR A 73 2.68 -1.12 11.11
CA THR A 73 3.24 -2.18 10.23
C THR A 73 4.76 -2.20 10.16
N SER A 74 5.44 -1.28 10.84
CA SER A 74 6.91 -1.20 10.97
C SER A 74 7.30 -0.24 12.09
N HIS A 75 8.53 -0.34 12.62
CA HIS A 75 9.05 0.58 13.64
C HIS A 75 9.49 1.93 13.07
N ASP A 76 10.15 1.95 11.90
CA ASP A 76 10.85 3.16 11.44
C ASP A 76 10.04 4.06 10.50
N THR A 77 9.03 3.53 9.77
CA THR A 77 8.32 4.30 8.71
C THR A 77 6.91 3.78 8.39
N SER A 78 6.04 3.62 9.38
CA SER A 78 4.62 3.37 9.07
C SER A 78 3.95 4.66 8.60
N LYS A 79 3.55 4.72 7.32
CA LYS A 79 2.82 5.87 6.74
C LYS A 79 1.47 6.13 7.43
N PHE A 80 0.90 5.08 8.00
CA PHE A 80 -0.38 5.12 8.69
C PHE A 80 -0.32 4.25 9.94
N THR A 81 -0.95 4.71 11.04
CA THR A 81 -1.04 3.96 12.29
C THR A 81 -2.41 4.17 12.92
N LEU A 82 -2.87 3.20 13.68
CA LEU A 82 -4.12 3.29 14.43
C LEU A 82 -3.79 3.37 15.92
N ARG A 83 -4.30 4.40 16.61
CA ARG A 83 -4.02 4.65 18.02
C ARG A 83 -5.25 4.39 18.87
N TYR A 84 -5.09 3.66 19.96
CA TYR A 84 -6.17 3.23 20.84
C TYR A 84 -5.89 3.67 22.27
N SER A 85 -6.77 4.53 22.78
CA SER A 85 -6.81 4.85 24.21
C SER A 85 -7.52 3.71 24.98
N PRO A 86 -7.42 3.66 26.32
CA PRO A 86 -8.09 2.65 27.13
C PRO A 86 -9.62 2.62 26.94
N ARG A 87 -10.21 3.77 26.56
CA ARG A 87 -11.65 3.90 26.27
C ARG A 87 -12.07 3.23 24.96
N MET A 88 -11.10 2.92 24.09
CA MET A 88 -11.32 2.36 22.75
C MET A 88 -11.12 0.84 22.70
N LYS A 89 -11.11 0.15 23.86
CA LYS A 89 -10.90 -1.30 23.94
C LYS A 89 -11.78 -2.09 22.95
N LYS A 90 -13.09 -1.81 22.91
CA LYS A 90 -14.00 -2.46 21.94
C LYS A 90 -13.61 -2.23 20.47
N LYS A 91 -13.07 -1.06 20.12
CA LYS A 91 -12.64 -0.79 18.74
C LYS A 91 -11.35 -1.55 18.43
N LEU A 92 -10.40 -1.56 19.36
CA LEU A 92 -9.19 -2.36 19.25
C LEU A 92 -9.52 -3.84 19.05
N ASP A 93 -10.39 -4.42 19.90
CA ASP A 93 -10.79 -5.82 19.82
C ASP A 93 -11.35 -6.17 18.43
N ARG A 94 -12.21 -5.31 17.87
CA ARG A 94 -12.77 -5.49 16.53
C ARG A 94 -11.72 -5.38 15.40
N ASP A 95 -10.78 -4.46 15.54
CA ASP A 95 -9.73 -4.25 14.53
C ASP A 95 -8.72 -5.38 14.53
N LEU A 96 -8.31 -5.85 15.71
CA LEU A 96 -7.46 -7.04 15.85
C LEU A 96 -8.15 -8.28 15.31
N HIS A 97 -9.44 -8.46 15.61
CA HIS A 97 -10.21 -9.57 15.06
C HIS A 97 -10.30 -9.51 13.53
N CYS A 98 -10.58 -8.33 12.98
CA CYS A 98 -10.61 -8.11 11.53
C CYS A 98 -9.25 -8.40 10.89
N LEU A 99 -8.16 -8.02 11.55
CA LEU A 99 -6.80 -8.25 11.09
C LEU A 99 -6.46 -9.74 11.06
N HIS A 100 -6.84 -10.49 12.09
CA HIS A 100 -6.71 -11.95 12.13
C HIS A 100 -7.51 -12.64 11.03
N GLN A 101 -8.77 -12.26 10.83
CA GLN A 101 -9.58 -12.85 9.75
C GLN A 101 -8.94 -12.61 8.37
N ILE A 102 -8.41 -11.41 8.13
CA ILE A 102 -7.70 -11.11 6.87
C ILE A 102 -6.43 -11.94 6.74
N TYR A 103 -5.68 -12.13 7.82
CA TYR A 103 -4.52 -13.04 7.83
C TYR A 103 -4.93 -14.45 7.40
N ASP A 104 -5.96 -15.02 8.03
CA ASP A 104 -6.44 -16.37 7.73
C ASP A 104 -6.90 -16.50 6.26
N LEU A 105 -7.60 -15.49 5.72
CA LEU A 105 -7.99 -15.47 4.31
C LEU A 105 -6.79 -15.49 3.37
N LEU A 106 -5.75 -14.68 3.68
CA LEU A 106 -4.55 -14.61 2.87
C LEU A 106 -3.76 -15.91 2.99
N GLU A 107 -3.44 -16.36 4.21
CA GLU A 107 -2.63 -17.55 4.44
C GLU A 107 -3.24 -18.79 3.77
N ASN A 108 -4.57 -18.94 3.82
CA ASN A 108 -5.27 -20.11 3.28
C ASN A 108 -5.76 -19.95 1.83
N ASP A 109 -5.40 -18.86 1.14
CA ASP A 109 -5.87 -18.56 -0.22
C ASP A 109 -7.41 -18.60 -0.36
N LYS A 110 -8.11 -18.19 0.69
CA LYS A 110 -9.58 -18.12 0.73
C LYS A 110 -10.04 -16.70 0.47
N THR A 111 -11.23 -16.58 -0.11
CA THR A 111 -11.93 -15.30 -0.25
C THR A 111 -13.22 -15.32 0.57
N SER A 112 -13.66 -14.15 1.00
CA SER A 112 -14.91 -13.99 1.75
C SER A 112 -15.57 -12.66 1.43
N THR A 113 -16.89 -12.62 1.46
CA THR A 113 -17.66 -11.38 1.37
C THR A 113 -17.75 -10.69 2.73
N LYS A 114 -18.03 -9.39 2.75
CA LYS A 114 -18.25 -8.65 4.02
C LYS A 114 -19.41 -9.20 4.84
N ARG A 115 -20.40 -9.83 4.22
CA ARG A 115 -21.54 -10.42 4.94
C ARG A 115 -21.14 -11.71 5.62
N GLU A 116 -20.36 -12.56 4.95
CA GLU A 116 -19.84 -13.80 5.54
C GLU A 116 -18.96 -13.49 6.76
N LEU A 117 -17.96 -12.61 6.61
CA LEU A 117 -17.12 -12.17 7.73
C LEU A 117 -17.93 -11.60 8.90
N PHE A 118 -18.99 -10.83 8.60
CA PHE A 118 -19.87 -10.29 9.63
C PHE A 118 -20.65 -11.38 10.36
N TYR A 119 -21.22 -12.34 9.62
CA TYR A 119 -22.06 -13.37 10.22
C TYR A 119 -21.26 -14.42 11.00
N GLU A 120 -20.04 -14.74 10.57
CA GLU A 120 -19.12 -15.63 11.31
C GLU A 120 -18.82 -15.08 12.71
N HIS A 121 -18.68 -13.76 12.85
CA HIS A 121 -18.28 -13.11 14.10
C HIS A 121 -19.23 -11.98 14.52
N LYS A 122 -20.54 -12.17 14.31
CA LYS A 122 -21.56 -11.15 14.56
C LYS A 122 -21.52 -10.58 15.98
N LEU A 123 -21.17 -11.40 16.97
CA LEU A 123 -21.10 -10.98 18.38
C LEU A 123 -19.96 -9.98 18.63
N ILE A 124 -18.86 -10.06 17.88
CA ILE A 124 -17.71 -9.15 18.01
C ILE A 124 -18.05 -7.79 17.36
N TYR A 125 -18.67 -7.84 16.18
CA TYR A 125 -18.99 -6.62 15.46
C TYR A 125 -20.26 -5.93 15.94
N GLU A 126 -21.22 -6.66 16.50
CA GLU A 126 -22.56 -6.20 16.92
C GLU A 126 -23.44 -5.72 15.73
N VAL A 127 -22.91 -4.83 14.89
CA VAL A 127 -23.57 -4.25 13.70
C VAL A 127 -22.60 -4.17 12.50
N GLN A 128 -23.14 -4.27 11.27
CA GLN A 128 -22.34 -4.28 10.02
C GLN A 128 -21.40 -3.08 9.88
N ARG A 129 -21.85 -1.88 10.30
CA ARG A 129 -21.05 -0.65 10.30
C ARG A 129 -19.71 -0.80 11.03
N ASN A 130 -19.68 -1.59 12.11
CA ASN A 130 -18.46 -1.77 12.88
C ASN A 130 -17.44 -2.61 12.12
N LEU A 131 -17.86 -3.67 11.43
CA LEU A 131 -17.01 -4.42 10.52
C LEU A 131 -16.53 -3.53 9.36
N ASP A 132 -17.43 -2.78 8.72
CA ASP A 132 -17.06 -1.90 7.61
C ASP A 132 -16.01 -0.86 8.03
N SER A 133 -16.13 -0.30 9.24
CA SER A 133 -15.13 0.60 9.83
C SER A 133 -13.81 -0.12 10.08
N SER A 134 -13.80 -1.33 10.62
CA SER A 134 -12.59 -2.12 10.84
C SER A 134 -11.90 -2.47 9.52
N ILE A 135 -12.62 -2.96 8.51
CA ILE A 135 -12.08 -3.24 7.17
C ILE A 135 -11.43 -2.00 6.58
N THR A 136 -12.08 -0.84 6.67
CA THR A 136 -11.52 0.42 6.16
C THR A 136 -10.20 0.76 6.85
N SER A 137 -10.18 0.73 8.19
CA SER A 137 -8.97 0.98 8.97
C SER A 137 -7.84 0.00 8.65
N ILE A 138 -8.14 -1.29 8.45
CA ILE A 138 -7.12 -2.29 8.10
C ILE A 138 -6.63 -2.13 6.66
N CYS A 139 -7.50 -1.77 5.70
CA CYS A 139 -7.07 -1.46 4.33
C CYS A 139 -6.07 -0.29 4.31
N GLU A 140 -6.35 0.78 5.07
CA GLU A 140 -5.46 1.93 5.23
C GLU A 140 -4.15 1.55 5.91
N LEU A 141 -4.22 0.78 7.01
CA LEU A 141 -3.05 0.30 7.74
C LEU A 141 -2.10 -0.52 6.85
N LEU A 142 -2.63 -1.44 6.06
CA LEU A 142 -1.84 -2.31 5.18
C LEU A 142 -1.45 -1.64 3.86
N ASN A 143 -2.07 -0.49 3.55
CA ASN A 143 -2.00 0.18 2.26
C ASN A 143 -2.37 -0.78 1.11
N GLN A 144 -3.50 -1.47 1.27
CA GLN A 144 -4.01 -2.45 0.31
C GLN A 144 -5.50 -2.24 0.09
N SER A 145 -5.97 -2.54 -1.12
CA SER A 145 -7.41 -2.53 -1.38
C SER A 145 -8.08 -3.73 -0.73
N ARG A 146 -9.36 -3.59 -0.43
CA ARG A 146 -10.19 -4.67 0.14
C ARG A 146 -10.11 -5.98 -0.66
N ALA A 147 -10.09 -5.89 -1.99
CA ALA A 147 -10.00 -7.05 -2.88
C ALA A 147 -8.63 -7.75 -2.79
N MET A 148 -7.54 -6.99 -2.64
CA MET A 148 -6.18 -7.54 -2.42
C MET A 148 -6.04 -8.24 -1.07
N LEU A 149 -6.95 -7.96 -0.14
CA LEU A 149 -7.04 -8.60 1.17
C LEU A 149 -8.05 -9.76 1.18
N ASN A 150 -8.40 -10.28 0.00
CA ASN A 150 -9.35 -11.37 -0.20
C ASN A 150 -10.78 -11.12 0.33
N VAL A 151 -11.15 -9.85 0.51
CA VAL A 151 -12.51 -9.46 0.91
C VAL A 151 -13.28 -8.95 -0.32
N VAL A 152 -14.11 -9.79 -0.92
CA VAL A 152 -14.73 -9.52 -2.24
C VAL A 152 -16.15 -8.96 -2.15
N SER A 153 -16.70 -8.47 -3.27
CA SER A 153 -18.13 -8.13 -3.34
C SER A 153 -18.95 -9.40 -3.51
N SER A 154 -20.22 -9.36 -3.12
CA SER A 154 -21.14 -10.47 -3.37
C SER A 154 -21.40 -10.70 -4.87
N ASP A 155 -21.16 -9.69 -5.70
CA ASP A 155 -21.36 -9.75 -7.16
C ASP A 155 -20.12 -10.24 -7.94
N THR A 156 -19.10 -10.74 -7.23
CA THR A 156 -17.80 -11.14 -7.84
C THR A 156 -17.74 -12.63 -8.20
N PHE A 157 -18.88 -13.35 -8.17
CA PHE A 157 -19.01 -14.76 -8.54
C PHE A 157 -20.02 -14.96 -9.66
#